data_AF-A0A7C1ESG8-F1
#
_entry.id   AF-A0A7C1ESG8-F1
#
_cell.length_a   1.000
_cell.length_b   1.000
_cell.length_c   1.000
_cell.angle_alpha   90.00
_cell.angle_beta   90.00
_cell.angle_gamma   90.00
#
_symmetry.space_group_name_H-M   'P 1'
#
loop_
_entity.id
_entity.type
_entity.pdbx_description
1 polymer ?
#
loop_
_entity_poly.entity_id
_entity_poly.type
_entity_poly.pdbx_seq_one_letter_code
_entity_poly.pdbx_strand_id
1 'polypeptide(L)'
;MAKKVEKGVSIWRLLINPPLDGCLNMALDELLLEEAKKGLRPPTLRFYQWKGDWISFGYFQSPQRAFNVEMAEKSAVTSVRRITGGRAVLHSDDLTYTLVAGDAQREGLGSSLKETYRQIGCALTSGFARLGLPVALSFRAEQTTPRPPAGPAACFLTLSDYEISSGGKKLVGSAQRREGAAFLQHGSIPLTVRNRELAERVLSRGVASVVSKTGGDLNFRSRYATVEEAAGRKIPAGTLAGALREGFAEVFGVEFEEEKLSPNQWASARESSKRYASVDWNEKRSPAVQAIFPEAVFG
;
A
#
# COMPACT_ATOMS: atom_id res chain seq x y z
N MET A 1 -10.70 -27.77 -37.04
CA MET A 1 -10.29 -28.00 -35.64
C MET A 1 -9.26 -26.93 -35.28
N ALA A 2 -9.63 -25.94 -34.47
CA ALA A 2 -8.71 -24.91 -34.02
C ALA A 2 -7.72 -25.53 -33.02
N LYS A 3 -6.42 -25.48 -33.33
CA LYS A 3 -5.37 -25.86 -32.39
C LYS A 3 -5.50 -24.96 -31.16
N LYS A 4 -5.81 -25.56 -30.02
CA LYS A 4 -5.72 -24.94 -28.71
C LYS A 4 -4.25 -24.61 -28.51
N VAL A 5 -3.86 -23.35 -28.68
CA VAL A 5 -2.52 -22.89 -28.36
C VAL A 5 -2.38 -23.05 -26.85
N GLU A 6 -1.55 -23.99 -26.41
CA GLU A 6 -1.13 -24.07 -25.01
C GLU A 6 -0.39 -22.76 -24.70
N LYS A 7 -1.08 -21.84 -24.00
CA LYS A 7 -0.43 -20.65 -23.46
C LYS A 7 0.58 -21.12 -22.43
N GLY A 8 1.87 -20.91 -22.71
CA GLY A 8 2.92 -21.10 -21.71
C GLY A 8 2.65 -20.25 -20.48
N VAL A 9 3.09 -20.73 -19.32
CA VAL A 9 2.97 -20.02 -18.05
C VAL A 9 3.75 -18.70 -18.14
N SER A 10 3.13 -17.59 -17.73
CA SER A 10 3.80 -16.29 -17.71
C SER A 10 4.71 -16.20 -16.50
N ILE A 11 5.94 -15.70 -16.69
CA ILE A 11 6.92 -15.51 -15.61
C ILE A 11 6.89 -14.05 -15.15
N TRP A 12 6.64 -13.85 -13.87
CA TRP A 12 6.69 -12.55 -13.20
C TRP A 12 7.98 -12.43 -12.38
N ARG A 13 8.45 -11.19 -12.23
CA ARG A 13 9.64 -10.90 -11.43
C ARG A 13 9.25 -10.84 -9.95
N LEU A 14 10.02 -11.50 -9.10
CA LEU A 14 9.91 -11.41 -7.65
C LEU A 14 11.13 -10.69 -7.08
N LEU A 15 10.89 -9.67 -6.25
CA LEU A 15 11.91 -8.94 -5.52
C LEU A 15 11.69 -9.10 -4.01
N ILE A 16 12.63 -9.74 -3.31
CA ILE A 16 12.64 -9.76 -1.85
C ILE A 16 13.76 -8.84 -1.38
N ASN A 17 13.40 -7.71 -0.77
CA ASN A 17 14.39 -6.76 -0.26
C ASN A 17 14.55 -6.87 1.26
N PRO A 18 15.76 -6.67 1.79
CA PRO A 18 15.96 -6.52 3.22
C PRO A 18 15.22 -5.28 3.73
N PRO A 19 15.09 -5.09 5.05
CA PRO A 19 14.58 -3.85 5.61
C PRO A 19 15.40 -2.63 5.12
N LEU A 20 14.72 -1.66 4.50
CA LEU A 20 15.32 -0.41 4.02
C LEU A 20 14.69 0.81 4.71
N ASP A 21 15.37 1.94 4.67
CA ASP A 21 14.77 3.20 5.10
C ASP A 21 13.59 3.60 4.20
N GLY A 22 12.72 4.46 4.71
CA GLY A 22 11.48 4.83 4.03
C GLY A 22 11.69 5.58 2.73
N CYS A 23 12.69 6.45 2.65
CA CYS A 23 12.99 7.23 1.45
C CYS A 23 13.44 6.31 0.30
N LEU A 24 14.31 5.34 0.59
CA LEU A 24 14.78 4.38 -0.39
C LEU A 24 13.69 3.41 -0.81
N ASN A 25 12.81 2.99 0.11
CA ASN A 25 11.63 2.18 -0.24
C ASN A 25 10.71 2.89 -1.23
N MET A 26 10.40 4.17 -1.00
CA MET A 26 9.55 4.95 -1.90
C MET A 26 10.24 5.23 -3.24
N ALA A 27 11.55 5.49 -3.24
CA ALA A 27 12.32 5.66 -4.46
C ALA A 27 12.37 4.38 -5.32
N LEU A 28 12.48 3.21 -4.69
CA LEU A 28 12.42 1.93 -5.39
C LEU A 28 11.03 1.66 -5.97
N ASP A 29 9.96 1.91 -5.21
CA ASP A 29 8.60 1.78 -5.73
C ASP A 29 8.38 2.67 -6.97
N GLU A 30 8.86 3.92 -6.95
CA GLU A 30 8.79 4.82 -8.10
C GLU A 30 9.65 4.33 -9.28
N LEU A 31 10.88 3.89 -9.05
CA LEU A 31 11.74 3.33 -10.10
C LEU A 31 11.06 2.17 -10.81
N LEU A 32 10.45 1.25 -10.06
CA LEU A 32 9.76 0.09 -10.62
C LEU A 32 8.52 0.51 -11.43
N LEU A 33 7.79 1.54 -10.98
CA LEU A 33 6.69 2.13 -11.76
C LEU A 33 7.19 2.72 -13.09
N GLU A 34 8.32 3.43 -13.08
CA GLU A 34 8.92 3.98 -14.29
C GLU A 34 9.41 2.88 -15.26
N GLU A 35 10.01 1.81 -14.76
CA GLU A 35 10.41 0.65 -15.57
C GLU A 35 9.21 -0.04 -16.22
N ALA A 36 8.12 -0.24 -15.45
CA ALA A 36 6.88 -0.82 -15.95
C ALA A 36 6.20 0.07 -17.00
N LYS A 37 6.18 1.39 -16.78
CA LYS A 37 5.65 2.37 -17.75
C LYS A 37 6.38 2.31 -19.10
N LYS A 38 7.69 1.99 -19.06
CA LYS A 38 8.53 1.83 -20.26
C LYS A 38 8.53 0.40 -20.82
N GLY A 39 7.80 -0.54 -20.20
CA GLY A 39 7.77 -1.94 -20.61
C GLY A 39 9.12 -2.67 -20.49
N LEU A 40 10.04 -2.17 -19.65
CA LEU A 40 11.41 -2.70 -19.56
C LEU A 40 11.51 -4.01 -18.80
N ARG A 41 10.47 -4.35 -18.01
CA ARG A 41 10.43 -5.50 -17.11
C ARG A 41 9.05 -6.15 -17.15
N PRO A 42 8.95 -7.45 -16.85
CA PRO A 42 7.65 -8.09 -16.62
C PRO A 42 6.98 -7.52 -15.35
N PRO A 43 5.70 -7.86 -15.09
CA PRO A 43 5.06 -7.54 -13.83
C PRO A 43 5.94 -7.97 -12.66
N THR A 44 6.08 -7.08 -11.69
CA THR A 44 7.02 -7.28 -10.58
C THR A 44 6.25 -7.26 -9.26
N LEU A 45 6.34 -8.36 -8.52
CA LEU A 45 5.91 -8.45 -7.13
C LEU A 45 7.13 -8.23 -6.24
N ARG A 46 7.03 -7.28 -5.31
CA ARG A 46 8.09 -6.94 -4.37
C ARG A 46 7.59 -7.08 -2.94
N PHE A 47 8.39 -7.69 -2.08
CA PHE A 47 8.16 -7.75 -0.63
C PHE A 47 9.32 -7.10 0.11
N TYR A 48 9.01 -6.31 1.14
CA TYR A 48 10.00 -5.64 1.98
C TYR A 48 9.44 -5.28 3.35
N GLN A 49 10.35 -4.96 4.27
CA GLN A 49 10.04 -4.34 5.56
C GLN A 49 10.74 -2.98 5.67
N TRP A 50 10.42 -2.25 6.73
CA TRP A 50 10.99 -0.93 7.00
C TRP A 50 12.09 -1.04 8.05
N LYS A 51 13.19 -0.30 7.83
CA LYS A 51 14.28 -0.19 8.80
C LYS A 51 13.95 0.92 9.80
N GLY A 52 13.53 0.53 11.00
CA GLY A 52 13.03 1.44 12.04
C GLY A 52 11.55 1.78 11.85
N ASP A 53 11.04 2.67 12.70
CA ASP A 53 9.64 3.09 12.66
C ASP A 53 9.44 4.27 11.71
N TRP A 54 8.46 4.14 10.80
CA TRP A 54 8.17 5.12 9.76
C TRP A 54 6.69 5.40 9.62
N ILE A 55 6.32 6.64 9.34
CA ILE A 55 4.98 7.01 8.87
C ILE A 55 5.07 7.28 7.38
N SER A 56 4.36 6.51 6.57
CA SER A 56 4.13 6.89 5.18
C SER A 56 2.79 7.62 5.06
N PHE A 57 2.73 8.73 4.33
CA PHE A 57 1.49 9.48 4.14
C PHE A 57 1.21 9.80 2.67
N GLY A 58 -0.06 9.94 2.31
CA GLY A 58 -0.48 10.01 0.91
C GLY A 58 -0.04 11.28 0.19
N TYR A 59 0.10 11.16 -1.13
CA TYR A 59 0.61 12.20 -2.04
C TYR A 59 -0.05 13.58 -1.86
N PHE A 60 -1.35 13.64 -1.57
CA PHE A 60 -2.08 14.90 -1.42
C PHE A 60 -2.33 15.31 0.04
N GLN A 61 -1.82 14.57 1.03
CA GLN A 61 -1.99 14.92 2.43
C GLN A 61 -0.96 15.97 2.88
N SER A 62 -1.29 16.84 3.82
CA SER A 62 -0.25 17.57 4.57
C SER A 62 0.14 16.78 5.82
N PRO A 63 1.43 16.76 6.22
CA PRO A 63 1.88 16.04 7.42
C PRO A 63 1.04 16.37 8.67
N GLN A 64 0.83 17.66 8.92
CA GLN A 64 0.13 18.17 10.11
C GLN A 64 -1.34 17.73 10.19
N ARG A 65 -1.96 17.41 9.05
CA ARG A 65 -3.33 16.87 8.97
C ARG A 65 -3.35 15.34 8.95
N ALA A 66 -2.27 14.71 8.49
CA ALA A 66 -2.19 13.27 8.28
C ALA A 66 -1.90 12.52 9.59
N PHE A 67 -1.03 13.06 10.44
CA PHE A 67 -0.59 12.45 11.69
C PHE A 67 -0.13 13.53 12.69
N ASN A 68 0.12 13.13 13.93
CA ASN A 68 0.67 14.00 14.97
C ASN A 68 2.21 14.09 14.82
N VAL A 69 2.67 15.15 14.15
CA VAL A 69 4.09 15.39 13.84
C VAL A 69 4.94 15.47 15.12
N GLU A 70 4.51 16.26 16.11
CA GLU A 70 5.24 16.40 17.38
C GLU A 70 5.40 15.07 18.12
N MET A 71 4.37 14.22 18.10
CA MET A 71 4.43 12.91 18.72
C MET A 71 5.37 11.96 17.95
N ALA A 72 5.36 12.03 16.62
CA ALA A 72 6.26 11.24 15.79
C ALA A 72 7.72 11.59 16.10
N GLU A 73 8.05 12.88 16.15
CA GLU A 73 9.39 13.38 16.52
C GLU A 73 9.82 12.91 17.91
N LYS A 74 8.97 13.10 18.93
CA LYS A 74 9.24 12.66 20.31
C LYS A 74 9.46 11.15 20.44
N SER A 75 8.93 10.38 19.50
CA SER A 75 8.99 8.91 19.51
C SER A 75 9.99 8.34 18.52
N ALA A 76 10.86 9.18 17.93
CA ALA A 76 11.83 8.79 16.91
C ALA A 76 11.23 8.09 15.68
N VAL A 77 9.99 8.45 15.32
CA VAL A 77 9.30 7.94 14.12
C VAL A 77 9.52 8.91 12.97
N THR A 78 10.19 8.45 11.91
CA THR A 78 10.43 9.28 10.72
C THR A 78 9.19 9.28 9.82
N SER A 79 9.01 10.26 8.94
CA SER A 79 7.90 10.25 7.99
C SER A 79 8.34 10.46 6.54
N VAL A 80 7.57 9.94 5.58
CA VAL A 80 7.81 10.08 4.15
C VAL A 80 6.51 10.17 3.34
N ARG A 81 6.44 11.12 2.40
CA ARG A 81 5.32 11.23 1.45
C ARG A 81 5.43 10.18 0.35
N ARG A 82 4.36 9.43 0.13
CA ARG A 82 4.25 8.43 -0.95
C ARG A 82 3.85 9.07 -2.28
N ILE A 83 4.16 8.41 -3.40
CA ILE A 83 3.62 8.76 -4.72
C ILE A 83 2.15 8.38 -4.87
N THR A 84 1.65 7.44 -4.08
CA THR A 84 0.23 7.04 -4.05
C THR A 84 -0.60 7.98 -3.17
N GLY A 85 -1.91 8.04 -3.41
CA GLY A 85 -2.86 8.65 -2.45
C GLY A 85 -3.06 7.80 -1.20
N GLY A 86 -4.16 8.03 -0.48
CA GLY A 86 -4.53 7.30 0.74
C GLY A 86 -4.11 7.99 2.03
N ARG A 87 -4.38 7.34 3.17
CA ARG A 87 -4.12 7.87 4.51
C ARG A 87 -2.69 7.58 4.99
N ALA A 88 -2.33 8.16 6.14
CA ALA A 88 -1.11 7.84 6.86
C ALA A 88 -1.14 6.40 7.39
N VAL A 89 0.01 5.74 7.33
CA VAL A 89 0.24 4.37 7.82
C VAL A 89 1.51 4.39 8.67
N LEU A 90 1.45 3.80 9.86
CA LEU A 90 2.64 3.53 10.67
C LEU A 90 3.21 2.16 10.28
N HIS A 91 4.48 2.16 9.90
CA HIS A 91 5.31 1.00 9.63
C HIS A 91 6.23 0.78 10.82
N SER A 92 6.20 -0.42 11.40
CA SER A 92 7.01 -0.78 12.58
C SER A 92 7.32 -2.28 12.57
N ASP A 93 6.27 -3.11 12.56
CA ASP A 93 6.38 -4.56 12.37
C ASP A 93 5.36 -5.04 11.35
N ASP A 94 5.57 -4.64 10.11
CA ASP A 94 4.72 -4.97 8.99
C ASP A 94 5.51 -5.55 7.81
N LEU A 95 4.85 -6.39 7.03
CA LEU A 95 5.28 -6.77 5.70
C LEU A 95 4.61 -5.81 4.71
N THR A 96 5.40 -5.12 3.90
CA THR A 96 4.89 -4.32 2.79
C THR A 96 5.05 -5.11 1.48
N TYR A 97 4.00 -5.10 0.68
CA TYR A 97 4.04 -5.62 -0.70
C TYR A 97 3.90 -4.46 -1.68
N THR A 98 4.50 -4.61 -2.87
CA THR A 98 4.27 -3.76 -4.04
C THR A 98 4.05 -4.67 -5.24
N LEU A 99 2.98 -4.47 -5.98
CA LEU A 99 2.78 -5.03 -7.32
C LEU A 99 2.79 -3.89 -8.34
N VAL A 100 3.59 -4.04 -9.38
CA VAL A 100 3.67 -3.11 -10.50
C VAL A 100 3.57 -3.86 -11.82
N ALA A 101 2.83 -3.30 -12.77
CA ALA A 101 2.72 -3.85 -14.12
C ALA A 101 2.42 -2.76 -15.15
N GLY A 102 2.92 -2.94 -16.37
CA GLY A 102 2.49 -2.20 -17.55
C GLY A 102 1.22 -2.82 -18.17
N ASP A 103 0.45 -2.03 -18.90
CA ASP A 103 -0.82 -2.43 -19.52
C ASP A 103 -0.64 -3.51 -20.59
N ALA A 104 0.54 -3.57 -21.24
CA ALA A 104 0.85 -4.65 -22.19
C ALA A 104 1.02 -6.02 -21.49
N GLN A 105 1.23 -6.03 -20.18
CA GLN A 105 1.63 -7.22 -19.40
C GLN A 105 0.62 -7.54 -18.28
N ARG A 106 -0.54 -6.88 -18.26
CA ARG A 106 -1.54 -6.98 -17.17
C ARG A 106 -2.60 -8.06 -17.39
N GLU A 107 -2.36 -9.05 -18.24
CA GLU A 107 -3.34 -10.12 -18.47
C GLU A 107 -3.72 -10.74 -17.10
N GLY A 108 -5.02 -10.82 -16.80
CA GLY A 108 -5.53 -11.26 -15.50
C GLY A 108 -5.62 -10.19 -14.39
N LEU A 109 -4.82 -9.11 -14.44
CA LEU A 109 -4.85 -8.01 -13.44
C LEU A 109 -5.99 -7.01 -13.66
N GLY A 110 -6.45 -6.89 -14.90
CA GLY A 110 -7.68 -6.20 -15.25
C GLY A 110 -7.56 -4.73 -15.68
N SER A 111 -8.68 -4.29 -16.26
CA SER A 111 -8.98 -2.99 -16.87
C SER A 111 -8.64 -1.73 -16.09
N SER A 112 -9.17 -1.75 -14.87
CA SER A 112 -9.65 -0.59 -14.14
C SER A 112 -9.09 -0.59 -12.73
N LEU A 113 -9.24 0.52 -12.02
CA LEU A 113 -8.82 0.62 -10.62
C LEU A 113 -9.50 -0.45 -9.77
N LYS A 114 -10.82 -0.58 -9.93
CA LYS A 114 -11.63 -1.53 -9.18
C LYS A 114 -11.20 -2.97 -9.44
N GLU A 115 -10.95 -3.33 -10.70
CA GLU A 115 -10.58 -4.71 -11.04
C GLU A 115 -9.18 -5.06 -10.52
N THR A 116 -8.19 -4.16 -10.65
CA THR A 116 -6.85 -4.43 -10.10
C THR A 116 -6.89 -4.60 -8.58
N TYR A 117 -7.66 -3.78 -7.85
CA TYR A 117 -7.86 -3.97 -6.42
C TYR A 117 -8.52 -5.32 -6.09
N ARG A 118 -9.53 -5.73 -6.86
CA ARG A 118 -10.23 -7.00 -6.66
C ARG A 118 -9.27 -8.18 -6.81
N GLN A 119 -8.53 -8.22 -7.92
CA GLN A 119 -7.65 -9.33 -8.26
C GLN A 119 -6.48 -9.44 -7.27
N ILE A 120 -5.86 -8.31 -6.92
CA ILE A 120 -4.82 -8.28 -5.88
C ILE A 120 -5.41 -8.70 -4.52
N GLY A 121 -6.63 -8.29 -4.20
CA GLY A 121 -7.34 -8.71 -3.00
C GLY A 121 -7.59 -10.21 -2.94
N CYS A 122 -8.00 -10.82 -4.06
CA CYS A 122 -8.15 -12.27 -4.17
C CYS A 122 -6.81 -12.99 -3.97
N ALA A 123 -5.73 -12.54 -4.61
CA ALA A 123 -4.40 -13.11 -4.47
C ALA A 123 -3.89 -13.07 -3.02
N LEU A 124 -4.03 -11.92 -2.36
CA LEU A 124 -3.67 -11.77 -0.96
C LEU A 124 -4.49 -12.69 -0.05
N THR A 125 -5.81 -12.76 -0.28
CA THR A 125 -6.71 -13.63 0.50
C THR A 125 -6.39 -15.11 0.32
N SER A 126 -6.07 -15.55 -0.91
CA SER A 126 -5.57 -16.91 -1.16
C SER A 126 -4.28 -17.19 -0.37
N GLY A 127 -3.33 -16.24 -0.38
CA GLY A 127 -2.09 -16.37 0.38
C GLY A 127 -2.32 -16.46 1.90
N PHE A 128 -3.25 -15.69 2.46
CA PHE A 128 -3.62 -15.80 3.87
C PHE A 128 -4.29 -17.13 4.20
N ALA A 129 -5.17 -17.64 3.32
CA ALA A 129 -5.86 -18.91 3.52
C ALA A 129 -4.88 -20.10 3.62
N ARG A 130 -3.78 -20.06 2.86
CA ARG A 130 -2.69 -21.07 2.93
C ARG A 130 -2.01 -21.16 4.30
N LEU A 131 -2.10 -20.10 5.10
CA LEU A 131 -1.58 -20.05 6.47
C LEU A 131 -2.65 -20.32 7.53
N GLY A 132 -3.89 -20.58 7.11
CA GLY A 132 -5.05 -20.79 7.97
C GLY A 132 -5.62 -19.51 8.56
N LEU A 133 -5.34 -18.33 7.99
CA LEU A 133 -5.85 -17.08 8.53
C LEU A 133 -7.30 -16.83 8.08
N PRO A 134 -8.22 -16.52 9.02
CA PRO A 134 -9.61 -16.19 8.69
C PRO A 134 -9.68 -14.75 8.14
N VAL A 135 -9.45 -14.61 6.84
CA VAL A 135 -9.43 -13.32 6.13
C VAL A 135 -10.57 -13.26 5.11
N ALA A 136 -11.29 -12.13 5.11
CA ALA A 136 -12.36 -11.86 4.17
C ALA A 136 -12.01 -10.66 3.27
N LEU A 137 -12.30 -10.81 1.98
CA LEU A 137 -12.32 -9.71 1.01
C LEU A 137 -13.76 -9.21 0.91
N SER A 138 -14.03 -8.01 1.43
CA SER A 138 -15.36 -7.39 1.40
C SER A 138 -15.43 -6.30 0.35
N PHE A 139 -16.58 -6.18 -0.33
CA PHE A 139 -16.84 -5.11 -1.29
C PHE A 139 -17.76 -4.04 -0.67
N ARG A 140 -17.38 -2.77 -0.80
CA ARG A 140 -18.01 -1.66 -0.07
C ARG A 140 -19.49 -1.42 -0.44
N ALA A 141 -19.97 -1.89 -1.59
CA ALA A 141 -21.40 -1.80 -1.90
C ALA A 141 -22.28 -2.75 -1.08
N GLU A 142 -21.68 -3.76 -0.42
CA GLU A 142 -22.39 -4.63 0.53
C GLU A 142 -22.46 -4.01 1.93
N GLN A 143 -21.77 -2.88 2.18
CA GLN A 143 -21.86 -2.12 3.42
C GLN A 143 -22.91 -1.02 3.30
N THR A 144 -23.87 -0.98 4.21
CA THR A 144 -25.01 -0.05 4.27
C THR A 144 -24.66 1.43 4.53
N THR A 145 -23.38 1.80 4.48
CA THR A 145 -22.94 3.17 4.77
C THR A 145 -23.18 4.13 3.60
N PRO A 146 -23.65 5.36 3.83
CA PRO A 146 -23.98 6.31 2.75
C PRO A 146 -22.78 6.66 1.86
N ARG A 147 -23.04 6.75 0.56
CA ARG A 147 -22.10 7.26 -0.44
C ARG A 147 -21.77 8.73 -0.14
N PRO A 148 -20.49 9.16 -0.06
CA PRO A 148 -20.17 10.57 0.00
C PRO A 148 -20.59 11.29 -1.30
N PRO A 149 -21.01 12.55 -1.24
CA PRO A 149 -21.53 13.28 -2.40
C PRO A 149 -20.50 13.41 -3.52
N ALA A 150 -20.98 13.40 -4.76
CA ALA A 150 -20.14 13.50 -5.96
C ALA A 150 -19.53 14.90 -6.10
N GLY A 151 -18.22 14.96 -6.39
CA GLY A 151 -17.47 16.18 -6.66
C GLY A 151 -15.99 15.86 -6.93
N PRO A 152 -15.14 16.84 -7.31
CA PRO A 152 -13.71 16.61 -7.55
C PRO A 152 -12.96 16.07 -6.32
N ALA A 153 -13.45 16.38 -5.12
CA ALA A 153 -13.01 15.80 -3.85
C ALA A 153 -13.41 14.31 -3.66
N ALA A 154 -14.37 13.79 -4.44
CA ALA A 154 -14.82 12.40 -4.36
C ALA A 154 -13.78 11.41 -4.91
N CYS A 155 -12.92 11.82 -5.86
CA CYS A 155 -11.75 11.03 -6.27
C CYS A 155 -10.73 10.86 -5.14
N PHE A 156 -10.78 11.71 -4.11
CA PHE A 156 -9.94 11.60 -2.92
C PHE A 156 -10.57 10.73 -1.81
N LEU A 157 -11.87 10.42 -1.93
CA LEU A 157 -12.70 9.77 -0.92
C LEU A 157 -13.13 8.35 -1.30
N THR A 158 -12.81 7.88 -2.51
CA THR A 158 -12.91 6.47 -2.87
C THR A 158 -11.85 5.68 -2.10
N LEU A 159 -12.13 5.45 -0.81
CA LEU A 159 -11.55 4.33 -0.05
C LEU A 159 -11.68 3.09 -0.91
N SER A 160 -10.65 2.24 -0.90
CA SER A 160 -10.63 1.02 -1.72
C SER A 160 -11.96 0.30 -1.60
N ASP A 161 -12.61 0.15 -2.73
CA ASP A 161 -13.86 -0.59 -2.89
C ASP A 161 -13.79 -2.00 -2.30
N TYR A 162 -12.57 -2.53 -2.20
CA TYR A 162 -12.25 -3.79 -1.57
C TYR A 162 -11.46 -3.59 -0.28
N GLU A 163 -11.93 -4.22 0.78
CA GLU A 163 -11.29 -4.22 2.09
C GLU A 163 -10.98 -5.65 2.53
N ILE A 164 -9.71 -5.89 2.86
CA ILE A 164 -9.23 -7.15 3.41
C ILE A 164 -9.23 -7.03 4.93
N SER A 165 -10.02 -7.88 5.59
CA SER A 165 -10.25 -7.83 7.03
C SER A 165 -10.20 -9.20 7.67
N SER A 166 -9.95 -9.25 8.98
CA SER A 166 -10.07 -10.45 9.81
C SER A 166 -10.85 -10.09 11.07
N GLY A 167 -11.89 -10.86 11.40
CA GLY A 167 -12.77 -10.58 12.54
C GLY A 167 -13.41 -9.18 12.49
N GLY A 168 -13.74 -8.67 11.31
CA GLY A 168 -14.30 -7.32 11.11
C GLY A 168 -13.31 -6.17 11.24
N LYS A 169 -12.02 -6.45 11.46
CA LYS A 169 -10.95 -5.45 11.55
C LYS A 169 -10.08 -5.46 10.31
N LYS A 170 -9.68 -4.28 9.83
CA LYS A 170 -8.85 -4.14 8.64
C LYS A 170 -7.48 -4.78 8.86
N LEU A 171 -7.07 -5.66 7.96
CA LEU A 171 -5.77 -6.34 8.01
C LEU A 171 -4.77 -5.78 6.98
N VAL A 172 -5.25 -5.35 5.80
CA VAL A 172 -4.39 -4.81 4.74
C VAL A 172 -4.80 -3.39 4.38
N GLY A 173 -3.83 -2.48 4.42
CA GLY A 173 -3.99 -1.11 3.94
C GLY A 173 -3.27 -0.90 2.62
N SER A 174 -4.00 -0.84 1.50
CA SER A 174 -3.43 -0.66 0.17
C SER A 174 -3.71 0.73 -0.43
N ALA A 175 -2.82 1.17 -1.30
CA ALA A 175 -2.97 2.36 -2.14
C ALA A 175 -2.44 2.06 -3.55
N GLN A 176 -3.04 2.67 -4.56
CA GLN A 176 -2.66 2.46 -5.96
C GLN A 176 -2.44 3.81 -6.66
N ARG A 177 -1.43 3.86 -7.52
CA ARG A 177 -1.18 4.93 -8.49
C ARG A 177 -1.23 4.32 -9.89
N ARG A 178 -1.88 5.01 -10.83
CA ARG A 178 -1.83 4.70 -12.25
C ARG A 178 -1.17 5.86 -12.96
N GLU A 179 -0.21 5.58 -13.82
CA GLU A 179 0.53 6.60 -14.54
C GLU A 179 0.85 6.11 -15.96
N GLY A 180 0.34 6.82 -16.96
CA GLY A 180 0.38 6.36 -18.34
C GLY A 180 -0.25 4.97 -18.48
N ALA A 181 0.48 4.07 -19.14
CA ALA A 181 0.08 2.69 -19.36
C ALA A 181 0.62 1.74 -18.26
N ALA A 182 0.80 2.19 -17.02
CA ALA A 182 1.24 1.34 -15.92
C ALA A 182 0.52 1.66 -14.61
N PHE A 183 0.56 0.72 -13.68
CA PHE A 183 0.11 0.94 -12.32
C PHE A 183 1.09 0.38 -11.31
N LEU A 184 1.03 0.96 -10.11
CA LEU A 184 1.66 0.45 -8.91
C LEU A 184 0.62 0.39 -7.80
N GLN A 185 0.46 -0.77 -7.17
CA GLN A 185 -0.28 -0.91 -5.92
C GLN A 185 0.67 -1.43 -4.86
N HIS A 186 0.73 -0.74 -3.73
CA HIS A 186 1.42 -1.24 -2.55
C HIS A 186 0.48 -1.29 -1.35
N GLY A 187 0.86 -2.07 -0.35
CA GLY A 187 0.10 -2.12 0.89
C GLY A 187 0.89 -2.68 2.05
N SER A 188 0.49 -2.26 3.25
CA SER A 188 1.07 -2.68 4.52
C SER A 188 0.20 -3.75 5.17
N ILE A 189 0.85 -4.78 5.70
CA ILE A 189 0.26 -5.92 6.40
C ILE A 189 0.93 -6.03 7.77
N PRO A 190 0.30 -5.55 8.86
CA PRO A 190 0.86 -5.60 10.20
C PRO A 190 1.07 -7.04 10.66
N LEU A 191 2.31 -7.42 10.98
CA LEU A 191 2.64 -8.74 11.52
C LEU A 191 2.25 -8.80 13.00
N THR A 192 2.70 -7.80 13.75
CA THR A 192 2.35 -7.58 15.16
C THR A 192 2.13 -6.09 15.42
N VAL A 193 1.73 -5.73 16.64
CA VAL A 193 1.75 -4.35 17.11
C VAL A 193 2.77 -4.25 18.24
N ARG A 194 3.98 -3.77 17.90
CA ARG A 194 5.05 -3.58 18.89
C ARG A 194 4.71 -2.50 19.92
N ASN A 195 4.15 -1.38 19.45
CA ASN A 195 3.75 -0.28 20.33
C ASN A 195 2.40 0.30 19.88
N ARG A 196 1.33 -0.19 20.52
CA ARG A 196 -0.04 0.19 20.17
C ARG A 196 -0.35 1.63 20.54
N GLU A 197 0.11 2.05 21.71
CA GLU A 197 -0.09 3.40 22.21
C GLU A 197 0.62 4.41 21.30
N LEU A 198 1.80 4.09 20.81
CA LEU A 198 2.49 4.89 19.80
C LEU A 198 1.65 5.05 18.54
N ALA A 199 1.12 3.94 18.00
CA ALA A 199 0.26 3.97 16.81
C ALA A 199 -0.97 4.86 17.01
N GLU A 200 -1.63 4.75 18.15
CA GLU A 200 -2.80 5.57 18.52
C GLU A 200 -2.44 7.06 18.62
N ARG A 201 -1.36 7.39 19.32
CA ARG A 201 -0.96 8.79 19.53
C ARG A 201 -0.47 9.45 18.25
N VAL A 202 0.32 8.74 17.46
CA VAL A 202 0.88 9.24 16.19
C VAL A 202 -0.19 9.38 15.12
N LEU A 203 -1.09 8.41 14.97
CA LEU A 203 -2.14 8.44 13.94
C LEU A 203 -3.42 9.17 14.39
N SER A 204 -3.46 9.68 15.62
CA SER A 204 -4.62 10.35 16.23
C SER A 204 -5.29 11.39 15.32
N ARG A 205 -4.53 12.27 14.68
CA ARG A 205 -5.07 13.31 13.77
C ARG A 205 -5.75 12.71 12.53
N GLY A 206 -5.14 11.67 11.96
CA GLY A 206 -5.70 10.93 10.83
C GLY A 206 -6.98 10.18 11.20
N VAL A 207 -7.04 9.60 12.41
CA VAL A 207 -8.22 8.90 12.93
C VAL A 207 -9.36 9.89 13.25
N ALA A 208 -9.07 11.00 13.93
CA ALA A 208 -10.05 12.03 14.24
C ALA A 208 -10.72 12.60 12.97
N SER A 209 -9.95 12.81 11.91
CA SER A 209 -10.45 13.25 10.59
C SER A 209 -11.44 12.26 9.95
N VAL A 210 -11.26 10.96 10.21
CA VAL A 210 -12.19 9.92 9.73
C VAL A 210 -13.44 9.90 10.59
N VAL A 211 -13.28 9.92 11.92
CA VAL A 211 -14.41 9.87 12.87
C VAL A 211 -15.36 11.05 12.66
N SER A 212 -14.83 12.27 12.51
CA SER A 212 -15.66 13.46 12.27
C SER A 212 -16.46 13.38 10.98
N LYS A 213 -15.98 12.65 9.97
CA LYS A 213 -16.65 12.50 8.66
C LYS A 213 -17.59 11.30 8.55
N THR A 214 -17.34 10.24 9.32
CA THR A 214 -18.01 8.95 9.14
C THR A 214 -18.86 8.52 10.33
N GLY A 215 -18.75 9.19 11.49
CA GLY A 215 -19.47 8.82 12.70
C GLY A 215 -19.08 7.42 13.18
N GLY A 216 -18.02 7.31 13.98
CA GLY A 216 -17.57 6.01 14.49
C GLY A 216 -16.59 6.12 15.66
N ASP A 217 -16.26 4.99 16.27
CA ASP A 217 -15.39 4.93 17.45
C ASP A 217 -13.95 5.42 17.12
N LEU A 218 -13.39 6.24 18.01
CA LEU A 218 -12.01 6.72 17.98
C LEU A 218 -11.01 5.60 18.30
N ASN A 219 -11.46 4.47 18.84
CA ASN A 219 -10.61 3.39 19.30
C ASN A 219 -9.94 2.64 18.13
N PHE A 220 -8.64 2.85 17.96
CA PHE A 220 -7.81 2.17 16.96
C PHE A 220 -7.87 0.63 17.08
N ARG A 221 -8.04 0.09 18.30
CA ARG A 221 -8.14 -1.36 18.58
C ARG A 221 -9.32 -2.04 17.89
N SER A 222 -10.38 -1.28 17.62
CA SER A 222 -11.58 -1.79 16.95
C SER A 222 -11.42 -1.85 15.43
N ARG A 223 -10.44 -1.13 14.86
CA ARG A 223 -10.35 -0.89 13.41
C ARG A 223 -9.32 -1.73 12.67
N TYR A 224 -8.25 -2.16 13.35
CA TYR A 224 -7.13 -2.86 12.71
C TYR A 224 -6.82 -4.20 13.40
N ALA A 225 -6.48 -5.20 12.59
CA ALA A 225 -5.97 -6.50 13.02
C ALA A 225 -4.51 -6.67 12.58
N THR A 226 -3.80 -7.57 13.27
CA THR A 226 -2.49 -8.08 12.83
C THR A 226 -2.59 -9.51 12.34
N VAL A 227 -1.54 -9.96 11.64
CA VAL A 227 -1.37 -11.36 11.25
C VAL A 227 -1.28 -12.26 12.48
N GLU A 228 -0.59 -11.84 13.54
CA GLU A 228 -0.51 -12.59 14.80
C GLU A 228 -1.88 -12.75 15.48
N GLU A 229 -2.67 -11.68 15.56
CA GLU A 229 -4.03 -11.71 16.13
C GLU A 229 -4.96 -12.60 15.30
N ALA A 230 -4.89 -12.51 13.97
CA ALA A 230 -5.71 -13.31 13.07
C ALA A 230 -5.34 -14.80 13.09
N ALA A 231 -4.04 -15.12 13.19
CA ALA A 231 -3.55 -16.49 13.17
C ALA A 231 -3.55 -17.17 14.55
N GLY A 232 -3.65 -16.39 15.64
CA GLY A 232 -3.45 -16.87 17.00
C GLY A 232 -1.99 -17.30 17.30
N ARG A 233 -1.04 -16.95 16.43
CA ARG A 233 0.38 -17.30 16.55
C ARG A 233 1.26 -16.34 15.76
N LYS A 234 2.55 -16.24 16.13
CA LYS A 234 3.54 -15.49 15.36
C LYS A 234 3.79 -16.14 14.00
N ILE A 235 3.80 -15.32 12.95
CA ILE A 235 4.18 -15.72 11.60
C ILE A 235 5.34 -14.83 11.13
N PRO A 236 6.51 -15.40 10.83
CA PRO A 236 7.63 -14.63 10.29
C PRO A 236 7.29 -13.96 8.97
N ALA A 237 7.85 -12.77 8.72
CA ALA A 237 7.63 -12.00 7.49
C ALA A 237 7.90 -12.81 6.22
N GLY A 238 8.98 -13.61 6.20
CA GLY A 238 9.32 -14.48 5.07
C GLY A 238 8.31 -15.60 4.83
N THR A 239 7.76 -16.19 5.89
CA THR A 239 6.69 -17.20 5.79
C THR A 239 5.42 -16.58 5.21
N LEU A 240 5.06 -15.37 5.66
CA LEU A 240 3.94 -14.64 5.09
C LEU A 240 4.18 -14.29 3.61
N ALA A 241 5.35 -13.72 3.28
CA ALA A 241 5.71 -13.37 1.90
C ALA A 241 5.66 -14.58 0.97
N GLY A 242 6.15 -15.75 1.41
CA GLY A 242 6.07 -17.00 0.66
C GLY A 242 4.63 -17.43 0.40
N ALA A 243 3.77 -17.41 1.42
CA ALA A 243 2.36 -17.77 1.25
C ALA A 243 1.61 -16.78 0.34
N LEU A 244 1.88 -15.48 0.48
CA LEU A 244 1.33 -14.46 -0.41
C LEU A 244 1.79 -14.68 -1.85
N ARG A 245 3.08 -14.94 -2.09
CA ARG A 245 3.62 -15.30 -3.42
C ARG A 245 2.81 -16.45 -4.05
N GLU A 246 2.56 -17.53 -3.31
CA GLU A 246 1.75 -18.66 -3.81
C GLU A 246 0.32 -18.24 -4.14
N GLY A 247 -0.28 -17.36 -3.34
CA GLY A 247 -1.60 -16.80 -3.62
C GLY A 247 -1.64 -15.96 -4.91
N PHE A 248 -0.59 -15.17 -5.18
CA PHE A 248 -0.43 -14.48 -6.47
C PHE A 248 -0.23 -15.47 -7.63
N ALA A 249 0.64 -16.46 -7.46
CA ALA A 249 0.92 -17.46 -8.49
C ALA A 249 -0.34 -18.22 -8.91
N GLU A 250 -1.14 -18.65 -7.94
CA GLU A 250 -2.41 -19.35 -8.16
C GLU A 250 -3.45 -18.47 -8.85
N VAL A 251 -3.70 -17.26 -8.33
CA VAL A 251 -4.78 -16.39 -8.84
C VAL A 251 -4.48 -15.89 -10.25
N PHE A 252 -3.21 -15.63 -10.57
CA PHE A 252 -2.82 -15.12 -11.88
C PHE A 252 -2.35 -16.21 -12.86
N GLY A 253 -2.16 -17.46 -12.39
CA GLY A 253 -1.62 -18.54 -13.22
C GLY A 253 -0.20 -18.25 -13.71
N VAL A 254 0.65 -17.73 -12.82
CA VAL A 254 2.01 -17.27 -13.13
C VAL A 254 3.05 -17.97 -12.28
N GLU A 255 4.27 -18.03 -12.81
CA GLU A 255 5.45 -18.41 -12.04
C GLU A 255 6.24 -17.16 -11.65
N PHE A 256 7.03 -17.27 -10.58
CA PHE A 256 7.88 -16.19 -10.10
C PHE A 256 9.35 -16.55 -10.24
N GLU A 257 10.10 -15.67 -10.89
CA GLU A 257 11.55 -15.70 -10.90
C GLU A 257 12.09 -14.66 -9.92
N GLU A 258 12.82 -15.11 -8.89
CA GLU A 258 13.45 -14.20 -7.94
C GLU A 258 14.66 -13.52 -8.56
N GLU A 259 14.65 -12.19 -8.54
CA GLU A 259 15.77 -11.38 -9.03
C GLU A 259 16.31 -10.46 -7.94
N LYS A 260 17.58 -10.06 -8.12
CA LYS A 260 18.18 -8.96 -7.37
C LYS A 260 18.13 -7.69 -8.20
N LEU A 261 17.99 -6.55 -7.51
CA LEU A 261 18.15 -5.24 -8.13
C LEU A 261 19.60 -5.08 -8.62
N SER A 262 19.77 -4.58 -9.84
CA SER A 262 21.09 -4.33 -10.42
C SER A 262 21.80 -3.16 -9.72
N PRO A 263 23.14 -3.05 -9.83
CA PRO A 263 23.88 -1.90 -9.31
C PRO A 263 23.33 -0.55 -9.81
N ASN A 264 22.92 -0.48 -11.07
CA ASN A 264 22.34 0.73 -11.66
C ASN A 264 20.96 1.05 -11.06
N GLN A 265 20.11 0.05 -10.85
CA GLN A 265 18.82 0.25 -10.18
C GLN A 265 19.02 0.78 -8.76
N TRP A 266 19.97 0.23 -8.01
CA TRP A 266 20.33 0.73 -6.68
C TRP A 266 20.87 2.16 -6.71
N ALA A 267 21.74 2.49 -7.67
CA ALA A 267 22.28 3.84 -7.82
C ALA A 267 21.17 4.86 -8.13
N SER A 268 20.30 4.55 -9.10
CA SER A 268 19.14 5.40 -9.44
C SER A 268 18.20 5.58 -8.26
N ALA A 269 17.86 4.50 -7.55
CA ALA A 269 16.98 4.59 -6.38
C ALA A 269 17.60 5.42 -5.24
N ARG A 270 18.91 5.29 -4.99
CA ARG A 270 19.61 6.12 -4.00
C ARG A 270 19.61 7.59 -4.41
N GLU A 271 19.83 7.90 -5.67
CA GLU A 271 19.76 9.28 -6.15
C GLU A 271 18.35 9.86 -5.96
N SER A 272 17.32 9.13 -6.42
CA SER A 272 15.92 9.53 -6.26
C SER A 272 15.49 9.63 -4.78
N SER A 273 16.08 8.84 -3.88
CA SER A 273 15.77 8.87 -2.44
C SER A 273 16.04 10.24 -1.80
N LYS A 274 16.97 11.04 -2.35
CA LYS A 274 17.23 12.41 -1.89
C LYS A 274 15.99 13.29 -2.01
N ARG A 275 15.18 13.09 -3.07
CA ARG A 275 13.90 13.78 -3.23
C ARG A 275 12.95 13.43 -2.08
N TYR A 276 12.84 12.14 -1.74
CA TYR A 276 11.99 11.67 -0.64
C TYR A 276 12.47 12.11 0.74
N ALA A 277 13.76 12.40 0.91
CA ALA A 277 14.30 13.00 2.12
C ALA A 277 14.12 14.53 2.18
N SER A 278 13.77 15.19 1.07
CA SER A 278 13.70 16.65 1.01
C SER A 278 12.45 17.20 1.72
N VAL A 279 12.61 18.36 2.36
CA VAL A 279 11.51 19.15 2.92
C VAL A 279 10.52 19.52 1.83
N ASP A 280 11.03 19.94 0.67
CA ASP A 280 10.23 20.28 -0.51
C ASP A 280 9.23 19.19 -0.88
N TRP A 281 9.66 17.92 -0.93
CA TRP A 281 8.74 16.83 -1.25
C TRP A 281 7.74 16.57 -0.12
N ASN A 282 8.18 16.62 1.14
CA ASN A 282 7.34 16.23 2.28
C ASN A 282 6.40 17.34 2.76
N GLU A 283 6.69 18.61 2.50
CA GLU A 283 5.90 19.75 2.97
C GLU A 283 5.11 20.47 1.86
N LYS A 284 5.53 20.41 0.58
CA LYS A 284 4.79 21.08 -0.50
C LYS A 284 3.37 20.53 -0.62
N ARG A 285 2.40 21.45 -0.67
CA ARG A 285 1.02 21.14 -1.06
C ARG A 285 1.00 20.81 -2.55
N SER A 286 0.35 19.73 -2.95
CA SER A 286 0.08 19.48 -4.38
C SER A 286 -0.72 20.67 -4.94
N PRO A 287 -0.42 21.17 -6.15
CA PRO A 287 -1.17 22.27 -6.79
C PRO A 287 -2.69 22.01 -6.84
N ALA A 288 -3.10 20.75 -6.97
CA ALA A 288 -4.51 20.34 -6.93
C ALA A 288 -5.17 20.61 -5.56
N VAL A 289 -4.42 20.58 -4.46
CA VAL A 289 -4.91 20.90 -3.11
C VAL A 289 -4.99 22.41 -2.91
N GLN A 290 -4.06 23.18 -3.50
CA GLN A 290 -4.14 24.65 -3.51
C GLN A 290 -5.36 25.16 -4.30
N ALA A 291 -5.73 24.49 -5.40
CA ALA A 291 -6.91 24.85 -6.18
C ALA A 291 -8.24 24.54 -5.45
N ILE A 292 -8.27 23.52 -4.58
CA ILE A 292 -9.49 23.10 -3.84
C ILE A 292 -9.62 23.83 -2.50
N PHE A 293 -8.49 24.20 -1.88
CA PHE A 293 -8.44 25.00 -0.66
C PHE A 293 -7.55 26.22 -0.91
N PRO A 294 -8.04 27.23 -1.66
CA PRO A 294 -7.36 28.52 -1.72
C PRO A 294 -7.24 29.04 -0.29
N GLU A 295 -6.13 29.72 0.00
CA GLU A 295 -5.75 30.18 1.34
C GLU A 295 -6.95 30.81 2.08
N ALA A 296 -7.55 30.03 2.98
CA ALA A 296 -8.41 30.61 4.00
C ALA A 296 -7.46 31.35 4.94
N VAL A 297 -7.40 32.66 4.70
CA VAL A 297 -7.00 33.75 5.58
C VAL A 297 -7.19 33.32 7.04
N PHE A 298 -6.10 33.01 7.72
CA PHE A 298 -6.03 33.13 9.17
C PHE A 298 -5.39 34.47 9.46
N GLY A 299 -6.26 35.48 9.66
CA GLY A 299 -5.98 36.51 10.65
C GLY A 299 -6.24 35.94 12.04
#